data_AF-A0A8W8JME6-F1
#
_entry.id   AF-A0A8W8JME6-F1
#
_cell.length_a   1.000
_cell.length_b   1.000
_cell.length_c   1.000
_cell.angle_alpha   90.00
_cell.angle_beta   90.00
_cell.angle_gamma   90.00
#
_symmetry.space_group_name_H-M   'P 1'
#
loop_
_entity.id
_entity.type
_entity.pdbx_description
1 polymer ?
#
loop_
_entity_poly.entity_id
_entity_poly.type
_entity_poly.pdbx_seq_one_letter_code
_entity_poly.pdbx_strand_id
1 'polypeptide(L)'
;GGFLLLIASLCVGEGREITKSLSVQGGNWGTWGQVVYCPEGSFADGYKMKIEPPQGFRDDTSLNRVSLSCRDGTTLEASGDVAPHPHTKSFGTWGPMTSCQRGHFITSFALQVERPQGSDDDTAANFVKFTCRNITNGESYVMMQQPGAGYWGTYGPWSESCPLGSAVCGIQQKVEPYQSILGDDTELNNLKFYCCKHI
;
A
#
# COMPACT_ATOMS: atom_id res chain seq x y z
N GLY A 1 56.41 -4.36 -17.28
CA GLY A 1 54.95 -4.13 -17.30
C GLY A 1 54.28 -5.48 -17.20
N GLY A 2 53.16 -5.68 -16.51
CA GLY A 2 52.31 -4.81 -15.70
C GLY A 2 51.54 -5.73 -14.73
N PHE A 3 51.18 -5.21 -13.56
CA PHE A 3 50.38 -5.94 -12.56
C PHE A 3 48.92 -5.99 -13.02
N LEU A 4 48.35 -7.18 -13.22
CA LEU A 4 46.90 -7.35 -13.36
C LEU A 4 46.27 -7.28 -11.97
N LEU A 5 45.62 -6.16 -11.66
CA LEU A 5 44.70 -6.03 -10.55
C LEU A 5 43.34 -6.62 -10.97
N LEU A 6 43.03 -7.81 -10.47
CA LEU A 6 41.66 -8.34 -10.47
C LEU A 6 40.84 -7.54 -9.47
N ILE A 7 40.11 -6.53 -9.96
CA ILE A 7 39.10 -5.84 -9.17
C ILE A 7 37.90 -6.80 -9.10
N ALA A 8 37.78 -7.53 -7.98
CA ALA A 8 36.54 -8.21 -7.66
C ALA A 8 35.46 -7.13 -7.50
N SER A 9 34.55 -7.05 -8.46
CA SER A 9 33.34 -6.26 -8.34
C SER A 9 32.54 -6.83 -7.17
N LEU A 10 32.62 -6.19 -6.01
CA LEU A 10 31.61 -6.33 -4.97
C LEU A 10 30.33 -5.78 -5.60
N CYS A 11 29.52 -6.64 -6.19
CA CYS A 11 28.10 -6.36 -6.31
C CYS A 11 27.63 -6.12 -4.88
N VAL A 12 27.48 -4.86 -4.49
CA VAL A 12 26.79 -4.48 -3.27
C VAL A 12 25.41 -5.12 -3.42
N GLY A 13 25.18 -6.19 -2.64
CA GLY A 13 23.91 -6.90 -2.66
C GLY A 13 22.79 -5.92 -2.39
N GLU A 14 21.68 -6.07 -3.12
CA GLU A 14 20.47 -5.27 -3.00
C GLU A 14 20.16 -4.96 -1.52
N GLY A 15 20.02 -3.69 -1.15
CA GLY A 15 20.00 -3.20 0.24
C GLY A 15 18.70 -3.51 1.01
N ARG A 16 17.99 -4.60 0.66
CA ARG A 16 16.73 -5.02 1.29
C ARG A 16 16.53 -6.53 1.16
N GLU A 17 16.05 -7.17 2.23
CA GLU A 17 15.52 -8.54 2.16
C GLU A 17 13.99 -8.51 2.30
N ILE A 18 13.27 -9.10 1.34
CA ILE A 18 11.82 -9.28 1.45
C ILE A 18 11.54 -10.44 2.41
N THR A 19 11.00 -10.15 3.58
CA THR A 19 10.75 -11.15 4.62
C THR A 19 9.37 -11.77 4.52
N LYS A 20 8.38 -11.04 4.00
CA LYS A 20 6.99 -11.50 3.91
C LYS A 20 6.18 -10.70 2.90
N SER A 21 5.22 -11.35 2.23
CA SER A 21 4.13 -10.67 1.50
C SER A 21 2.84 -10.75 2.32
N LEU A 22 2.20 -9.61 2.54
CA LEU A 22 0.92 -9.48 3.23
C LEU A 22 -0.20 -9.40 2.20
N SER A 23 -1.27 -10.16 2.41
CA SER A 23 -2.49 -10.16 1.59
C SER A 23 -3.73 -10.36 2.45
N VAL A 24 -4.87 -9.84 1.99
CA VAL A 24 -6.21 -10.09 2.55
C VAL A 24 -7.17 -10.44 1.42
N GLN A 25 -8.39 -10.85 1.79
CA GLN A 25 -9.46 -11.03 0.81
C GLN A 25 -9.94 -9.66 0.29
N GLY A 26 -10.00 -9.53 -1.03
CA GLY A 26 -10.49 -8.37 -1.76
C GLY A 26 -11.06 -8.80 -3.11
N GLY A 27 -11.25 -7.86 -4.03
CA GLY A 27 -11.79 -8.11 -5.36
C GLY A 27 -10.93 -9.05 -6.22
N ASN A 28 -11.61 -9.89 -7.00
CA ASN A 28 -10.99 -10.89 -7.87
C ASN A 28 -10.71 -10.39 -9.29
N TRP A 29 -11.22 -9.22 -9.66
CA TRP A 29 -11.04 -8.64 -10.98
C TRP A 29 -9.82 -7.73 -11.09
N GLY A 30 -9.50 -7.34 -12.32
CA GLY A 30 -8.34 -6.54 -12.66
C GLY A 30 -7.00 -7.29 -12.67
N THR A 31 -5.95 -6.52 -12.89
CA THR A 31 -4.57 -7.01 -13.01
C THR A 31 -3.71 -6.48 -11.88
N TRP A 32 -2.83 -7.32 -11.35
CA TRP A 32 -1.81 -6.87 -10.42
C TRP A 32 -0.78 -6.02 -11.16
N GLY A 33 -0.56 -4.81 -10.66
CA GLY A 33 0.49 -3.92 -11.12
C GLY A 33 1.89 -4.39 -10.76
N GLN A 34 2.87 -3.57 -11.12
CA GLN A 34 4.23 -3.73 -10.59
C GLN A 34 4.24 -3.47 -9.08
N VAL A 35 5.14 -4.17 -8.39
CA VAL A 35 5.48 -3.83 -7.01
C VAL A 35 6.34 -2.57 -7.04
N VAL A 36 5.95 -1.56 -6.27
CA VAL A 36 6.76 -0.36 -6.05
C VAL A 36 7.16 -0.34 -4.59
N TYR A 37 8.42 -0.01 -4.35
CA TYR A 37 9.00 -0.02 -3.03
C TYR A 37 9.50 1.36 -2.64
N CYS A 38 9.51 1.62 -1.33
CA CYS A 38 10.25 2.72 -0.73
C CYS A 38 11.74 2.69 -1.15
N PRO A 39 12.43 3.84 -1.08
CA PRO A 39 13.88 3.90 -1.23
C PRO A 39 14.59 2.89 -0.31
N GLU A 40 15.80 2.47 -0.69
CA GLU A 40 16.62 1.62 0.18
C GLU A 40 16.82 2.27 1.55
N GLY A 41 16.93 1.46 2.60
CA GLY A 41 16.97 1.97 3.97
C GLY A 41 15.63 2.40 4.55
N SER A 42 14.57 2.51 3.75
CA SER A 42 13.31 3.14 4.16
C SER A 42 12.14 2.16 4.31
N PHE A 43 11.23 2.52 5.20
CA PHE A 43 9.98 1.81 5.45
C PHE A 43 8.79 2.76 5.35
N ALA A 44 7.61 2.20 5.11
CA ALA A 44 6.38 2.95 5.06
C ALA A 44 5.94 3.35 6.47
N ASP A 45 5.80 4.65 6.70
CA ASP A 45 5.32 5.23 7.96
C ASP A 45 3.93 5.86 7.80
N GLY A 46 3.38 5.92 6.60
CA GLY A 46 2.09 6.53 6.35
C GLY A 46 1.53 6.20 4.98
N TYR A 47 0.35 6.73 4.70
CA TYR A 47 -0.35 6.52 3.44
C TYR A 47 -1.28 7.67 3.08
N LYS A 48 -1.57 7.77 1.78
CA LYS A 48 -2.67 8.55 1.20
C LYS A 48 -3.55 7.61 0.38
N MET A 49 -4.84 7.93 0.34
CA MET A 49 -5.81 7.26 -0.51
C MET A 49 -6.28 8.25 -1.58
N LYS A 50 -6.46 7.77 -2.80
CA LYS A 50 -7.15 8.51 -3.86
C LYS A 50 -8.57 7.98 -3.94
N ILE A 51 -9.52 8.84 -3.64
CA ILE A 51 -10.94 8.48 -3.49
C ILE A 51 -11.76 9.40 -4.37
N GLU A 52 -12.77 8.85 -5.05
CA GLU A 52 -13.75 9.65 -5.78
C GLU A 52 -14.77 10.28 -4.84
N PRO A 53 -15.08 11.58 -4.98
CA PRO A 53 -16.13 12.19 -4.18
C PRO A 53 -17.50 11.65 -4.61
N PRO A 54 -18.50 11.64 -3.69
CA PRO A 54 -19.87 11.22 -4.00
C PRO A 54 -20.39 11.90 -5.28
N GLN A 55 -20.90 11.12 -6.24
CA GLN A 55 -21.46 11.60 -7.50
C GLN A 55 -23.00 11.59 -7.51
N GLY A 56 -23.65 11.18 -6.41
CA GLY A 56 -25.10 11.25 -6.25
C GLY A 56 -25.80 9.90 -6.43
N PHE A 57 -26.37 9.62 -7.61
CA PHE A 57 -27.16 8.38 -7.84
C PHE A 57 -26.35 7.21 -8.43
N ARG A 58 -25.02 7.34 -8.48
CA ARG A 58 -24.09 6.30 -8.94
C ARG A 58 -23.05 6.08 -7.86
N ASP A 59 -22.51 4.87 -7.79
CA ASP A 59 -21.62 4.34 -6.75
C ASP A 59 -20.78 5.43 -6.10
N ASP A 60 -21.26 5.85 -4.93
CA ASP A 60 -20.64 6.92 -4.18
C ASP A 60 -19.41 6.35 -3.49
N THR A 61 -18.23 6.71 -3.99
CA THR A 61 -16.97 6.74 -3.23
C THR A 61 -16.13 5.45 -3.26
N SER A 62 -15.55 5.09 -4.43
CA SER A 62 -14.63 3.96 -4.55
C SER A 62 -13.16 4.34 -4.28
N LEU A 63 -12.39 3.42 -3.67
CA LEU A 63 -10.94 3.58 -3.54
C LEU A 63 -10.30 3.36 -4.90
N ASN A 64 -9.63 4.38 -5.41
CA ASN A 64 -8.98 4.32 -6.72
C ASN A 64 -7.50 3.93 -6.58
N ARG A 65 -6.77 4.50 -5.62
CA ARG A 65 -5.33 4.25 -5.41
C ARG A 65 -4.90 4.41 -3.96
N VAL A 66 -3.79 3.78 -3.61
CA VAL A 66 -3.04 3.99 -2.37
C VAL A 66 -1.60 4.41 -2.70
N SER A 67 -1.11 5.41 -1.97
CA SER A 67 0.29 5.84 -1.96
C SER A 67 0.84 5.61 -0.57
N LEU A 68 2.05 5.07 -0.47
CA LEU A 68 2.80 4.99 0.78
C LEU A 68 3.65 6.26 0.97
N SER A 69 3.77 6.71 2.21
CA SER A 69 4.80 7.64 2.68
C SER A 69 5.95 6.83 3.24
N CYS A 70 7.16 7.12 2.76
CA CYS A 70 8.36 6.43 3.17
C CYS A 70 9.27 7.33 4.01
N ARG A 71 9.89 6.71 5.01
CA ARG A 71 10.85 7.33 5.91
C ARG A 71 12.04 6.40 6.09
N ASP A 72 13.23 6.98 6.16
CA ASP A 72 14.46 6.25 6.44
C ASP A 72 14.40 5.59 7.83
N GLY A 73 14.76 4.31 7.91
CA GLY A 73 14.63 3.50 9.12
C GLY A 73 15.58 3.90 10.25
N THR A 74 16.65 4.64 9.95
CA THR A 74 17.68 5.01 10.92
C THR A 74 17.57 6.47 11.34
N THR A 75 17.57 7.39 10.38
CA THR A 75 17.51 8.84 10.59
C THR A 75 16.10 9.31 10.90
N LEU A 76 15.09 8.53 10.51
CA LEU A 76 13.69 8.89 10.58
C LEU A 76 13.38 10.15 9.75
N GLU A 77 14.15 10.44 8.71
CA GLU A 77 13.87 11.52 7.76
C GLU A 77 13.02 11.03 6.59
N ALA A 78 12.19 11.91 6.04
CA ALA A 78 11.32 11.56 4.91
C ALA A 78 12.17 11.19 3.69
N SER A 79 11.86 10.05 3.06
CA SER A 79 12.58 9.56 1.88
C SER A 79 11.76 9.58 0.61
N GLY A 80 10.47 9.91 0.70
CA GLY A 80 9.59 10.15 -0.45
C GLY A 80 8.31 9.32 -0.38
N ASP A 81 7.43 9.53 -1.36
CA ASP A 81 6.17 8.79 -1.48
C ASP A 81 6.25 7.82 -2.66
N VAL A 82 5.59 6.65 -2.55
CA VAL A 82 5.53 5.65 -3.62
C VAL A 82 4.11 5.17 -3.87
N ALA A 83 3.73 5.08 -5.14
CA ALA A 83 2.43 4.58 -5.57
C ALA A 83 2.57 3.81 -6.90
N PRO A 84 2.06 2.56 -6.99
CA PRO A 84 1.93 1.85 -8.26
C PRO A 84 1.03 2.60 -9.24
N HIS A 85 1.38 2.53 -10.52
CA HIS A 85 0.68 3.22 -11.62
C HIS A 85 0.52 4.75 -11.43
N PRO A 86 1.60 5.48 -11.10
CA PRO A 86 1.47 6.91 -10.79
C PRO A 86 1.03 7.76 -12.00
N HIS A 87 1.21 7.24 -13.22
CA HIS A 87 0.91 7.93 -14.47
C HIS A 87 -0.34 7.39 -15.19
N THR A 88 -1.01 6.36 -14.67
CA THR A 88 -2.28 5.94 -15.27
C THR A 88 -3.36 6.94 -14.87
N LYS A 89 -4.21 7.31 -15.82
CA LYS A 89 -5.42 8.06 -15.50
C LYS A 89 -6.21 7.23 -14.49
N SER A 90 -6.57 7.88 -13.39
CA SER A 90 -7.46 7.32 -12.38
C SER A 90 -8.27 8.48 -11.84
N PHE A 91 -9.50 8.19 -11.44
CA PHE A 91 -10.40 9.20 -10.93
C PHE A 91 -10.12 9.49 -9.45
N GLY A 92 -10.84 10.49 -8.92
CA GLY A 92 -10.76 10.92 -7.53
C GLY A 92 -9.61 11.88 -7.20
N THR A 93 -9.59 12.28 -5.93
CA THR A 93 -8.60 13.20 -5.37
C THR A 93 -7.80 12.50 -4.28
N TRP A 94 -6.50 12.80 -4.19
CA TRP A 94 -5.69 12.33 -3.07
C TRP A 94 -6.16 13.01 -1.78
N GLY A 95 -6.56 12.21 -0.80
CA GLY A 95 -6.87 12.67 0.54
C GLY A 95 -5.63 13.10 1.32
N PRO A 96 -5.82 13.51 2.59
CA PRO A 96 -4.72 13.90 3.46
C PRO A 96 -3.79 12.70 3.75
N MET A 97 -2.54 13.01 4.07
CA MET A 97 -1.59 12.03 4.59
C MET A 97 -2.03 11.55 5.97
N THR A 98 -1.89 10.26 6.25
CA THR A 98 -2.02 9.69 7.59
C THR A 98 -0.78 8.88 7.90
N SER A 99 -0.14 9.21 9.02
CA SER A 99 1.16 8.68 9.38
C SER A 99 1.19 8.14 10.80
N CYS A 100 2.05 7.16 11.00
CA CYS A 100 2.44 6.66 12.29
C CYS A 100 3.18 7.75 13.08
N GLN A 101 3.26 7.59 14.40
CA GLN A 101 4.12 8.37 15.27
C GLN A 101 5.58 8.14 14.84
N ARG A 102 6.43 9.16 15.00
CA ARG A 102 7.85 9.06 14.64
C ARG A 102 8.48 7.83 15.32
N GLY A 103 9.19 7.02 14.53
CA GLY A 103 9.80 5.75 14.99
C GLY A 103 8.90 4.52 14.90
N HIS A 104 7.65 4.67 14.44
CA HIS A 104 6.74 3.57 14.14
C HIS A 104 6.55 3.42 12.63
N PHE A 105 6.37 2.19 12.18
CA PHE A 105 6.21 1.85 10.77
C PHE A 105 5.05 0.88 10.56
N ILE A 106 4.52 0.85 9.34
CA ILE A 106 3.39 0.01 8.95
C ILE A 106 3.79 -1.46 9.00
N THR A 107 2.95 -2.31 9.57
CA THR A 107 3.25 -3.75 9.75
C THR A 107 2.11 -4.72 9.42
N SER A 108 0.87 -4.25 9.34
CA SER A 108 -0.30 -5.03 8.91
C SER A 108 -1.33 -4.09 8.31
N PHE A 109 -2.27 -4.64 7.54
CA PHE A 109 -3.36 -3.89 6.95
C PHE A 109 -4.67 -4.66 6.99
N ALA A 110 -5.79 -3.93 6.92
CA ALA A 110 -7.11 -4.49 6.70
C ALA A 110 -7.82 -3.67 5.63
N LEU A 111 -8.52 -4.37 4.74
CA LEU A 111 -9.28 -3.76 3.65
C LEU A 111 -10.76 -3.71 4.01
N GLN A 112 -11.41 -2.58 3.75
CA GLN A 112 -12.85 -2.46 3.76
C GLN A 112 -13.37 -2.74 2.37
N VAL A 113 -14.21 -3.76 2.28
CA VAL A 113 -14.83 -4.20 1.04
C VAL A 113 -16.33 -4.32 1.23
N GLU A 114 -17.08 -4.07 0.18
CA GLU A 114 -18.50 -4.41 0.14
C GLU A 114 -18.71 -5.90 -0.03
N ARG A 115 -19.73 -6.43 0.65
CA ARG A 115 -20.10 -7.83 0.50
C ARG A 115 -20.93 -7.98 -0.79
N PRO A 116 -20.77 -9.09 -1.52
CA PRO A 116 -21.59 -9.37 -2.71
C PRO A 116 -23.08 -9.27 -2.37
N GLN A 117 -23.85 -8.49 -3.13
CA GLN A 117 -25.31 -8.33 -2.96
C GLN A 117 -26.13 -9.31 -3.82
N GLY A 118 -25.50 -10.21 -4.57
CA GLY A 118 -26.21 -11.13 -5.47
C GLY A 118 -25.29 -12.03 -6.28
N SER A 119 -25.82 -12.61 -7.37
CA SER A 119 -25.10 -13.54 -8.24
C SER A 119 -24.02 -12.89 -9.11
N ASP A 120 -24.00 -11.56 -9.20
CA ASP A 120 -23.23 -10.83 -10.21
C ASP A 120 -22.58 -9.52 -9.71
N ASP A 121 -22.57 -9.23 -8.39
CA ASP A 121 -22.01 -7.96 -7.88
C ASP A 121 -20.64 -8.09 -7.19
N ASP A 122 -19.80 -7.09 -7.51
CA ASP A 122 -18.37 -7.02 -7.33
C ASP A 122 -17.92 -6.62 -5.91
N THR A 123 -16.82 -7.21 -5.46
CA THR A 123 -16.15 -6.81 -4.22
C THR A 123 -15.15 -5.70 -4.52
N ALA A 124 -15.59 -4.44 -4.55
CA ALA A 124 -14.71 -3.28 -4.66
C ALA A 124 -14.09 -2.91 -3.30
N ALA A 125 -12.85 -2.39 -3.32
CA ALA A 125 -12.23 -1.85 -2.10
C ALA A 125 -12.69 -0.41 -1.88
N ASN A 126 -13.13 -0.10 -0.67
CA ASN A 126 -13.55 1.26 -0.30
C ASN A 126 -12.51 1.96 0.57
N PHE A 127 -11.79 1.20 1.40
CA PHE A 127 -10.75 1.76 2.27
C PHE A 127 -9.69 0.75 2.69
N VAL A 128 -8.58 1.30 3.18
CA VAL A 128 -7.54 0.54 3.88
C VAL A 128 -7.20 1.21 5.20
N LYS A 129 -6.95 0.39 6.23
CA LYS A 129 -6.35 0.81 7.50
C LYS A 129 -5.14 -0.05 7.83
N PHE A 130 -4.28 0.46 8.70
CA PHE A 130 -2.99 -0.16 8.98
C PHE A 130 -2.74 -0.30 10.49
N THR A 131 -1.81 -1.18 10.85
CA THR A 131 -1.18 -1.13 12.18
C THR A 131 0.21 -0.52 12.07
N CYS A 132 0.50 0.39 13.00
CA CYS A 132 1.84 0.92 13.21
C CYS A 132 2.51 0.12 14.32
N ARG A 133 3.81 -0.15 14.18
CA ARG A 133 4.63 -0.76 15.23
C ARG A 133 5.97 -0.05 15.34
N ASN A 134 6.39 0.23 16.56
CA ASN A 134 7.74 0.68 16.87
C ASN A 134 8.70 -0.50 16.69
N ILE A 135 9.70 -0.34 15.84
CA ILE A 135 10.63 -1.42 15.51
C ILE A 135 11.60 -1.76 16.65
N THR A 136 11.78 -0.85 17.61
CA THR A 136 12.72 -1.01 18.74
C THR A 136 12.05 -1.68 19.94
N ASN A 137 10.88 -1.19 20.37
CA ASN A 137 10.21 -1.65 21.59
C ASN A 137 8.96 -2.52 21.33
N GLY A 138 8.52 -2.64 20.07
CA GLY A 138 7.37 -3.46 19.68
C GLY A 138 5.98 -2.86 19.96
N GLU A 139 5.91 -1.65 20.51
CA GLU A 139 4.64 -0.94 20.76
C GLU A 139 3.84 -0.83 19.46
N SER A 140 2.57 -1.20 19.49
CA SER A 140 1.73 -1.31 18.30
C SER A 140 0.35 -0.69 18.52
N TYR A 141 -0.18 -0.01 17.50
CA TYR A 141 -1.52 0.57 17.52
C TYR A 141 -2.11 0.65 16.11
N VAL A 142 -3.42 0.86 16.02
CA VAL A 142 -4.15 0.99 14.74
C VAL A 142 -4.06 2.43 14.23
N MET A 143 -3.62 2.58 12.99
CA MET A 143 -3.65 3.83 12.23
C MET A 143 -4.76 3.74 11.18
N MET A 144 -5.74 4.61 11.31
CA MET A 144 -6.87 4.71 10.39
C MET A 144 -7.23 6.18 10.15
N GLN A 145 -7.65 6.50 8.94
CA GLN A 145 -8.42 7.72 8.71
C GLN A 145 -9.83 7.47 9.26
N GLN A 146 -10.37 8.44 10.03
CA GLN A 146 -11.79 8.42 10.36
C GLN A 146 -12.54 8.52 9.02
N PRO A 147 -13.40 7.55 8.67
CA PRO A 147 -14.14 7.67 7.43
C PRO A 147 -15.02 8.92 7.54
N GLY A 148 -14.87 9.84 6.58
CA GLY A 148 -15.89 10.88 6.36
C GLY A 148 -17.26 10.24 6.12
N ALA A 149 -18.34 11.02 6.13
CA ALA A 149 -19.67 10.47 5.86
C ALA A 149 -19.74 9.78 4.48
N GLY A 150 -20.30 8.56 4.41
CA GLY A 150 -20.74 7.95 3.14
C GLY A 150 -20.13 6.63 2.70
N TYR A 151 -19.51 5.82 3.57
CA TYR A 151 -18.82 4.60 3.11
C TYR A 151 -19.56 3.31 3.43
N TRP A 152 -19.76 2.52 2.39
CA TRP A 152 -20.38 1.21 2.37
C TRP A 152 -19.34 0.10 2.64
N GLY A 153 -19.82 -1.09 3.05
CA GLY A 153 -18.97 -2.27 3.29
C GLY A 153 -18.42 -2.39 4.71
N THR A 154 -17.70 -3.49 4.98
CA THR A 154 -17.12 -3.81 6.30
C THR A 154 -15.64 -4.14 6.18
N TYR A 155 -14.82 -3.71 7.15
CA TYR A 155 -13.43 -4.19 7.25
C TYR A 155 -13.41 -5.70 7.41
N GLY A 156 -12.65 -6.37 6.52
CA GLY A 156 -12.30 -7.77 6.67
C GLY A 156 -11.33 -8.01 7.82
N PRO A 157 -10.88 -9.26 8.01
CA PRO A 157 -9.82 -9.56 8.96
C PRO A 157 -8.53 -8.82 8.60
N TRP A 158 -7.72 -8.55 9.62
CA TRP A 158 -6.36 -8.06 9.42
C TRP A 158 -5.52 -9.09 8.66
N SER A 159 -4.57 -8.61 7.85
CA SER A 159 -3.48 -9.45 7.35
C SER A 159 -2.65 -9.97 8.53
N GLU A 160 -1.84 -10.98 8.26
CA GLU A 160 -0.70 -11.26 9.13
C GLU A 160 0.17 -10.00 9.32
N SER A 161 0.95 -9.97 10.40
CA SER A 161 1.88 -8.88 10.67
C SER A 161 3.26 -9.18 10.11
N CYS A 162 4.00 -8.13 9.73
CA CYS A 162 5.42 -8.24 9.44
C CYS A 162 6.19 -8.86 10.63
N PRO A 163 7.17 -9.74 10.37
CA PRO A 163 8.07 -10.26 11.40
C PRO A 163 8.72 -9.15 12.22
N LEU A 164 9.10 -9.43 13.47
CA LEU A 164 9.88 -8.48 14.28
C LEU A 164 11.18 -8.09 13.56
N GLY A 165 11.59 -6.83 13.67
CA GLY A 165 12.73 -6.28 12.92
C GLY A 165 12.44 -6.00 11.44
N SER A 166 11.19 -6.14 10.98
CA SER A 166 10.77 -5.76 9.63
C SER A 166 9.50 -4.90 9.64
N ALA A 167 9.33 -4.14 8.58
CA ALA A 167 8.17 -3.28 8.32
C ALA A 167 7.84 -3.27 6.83
N VAL A 168 6.65 -2.77 6.48
CA VAL A 168 6.24 -2.63 5.08
C VAL A 168 7.20 -1.68 4.38
N CYS A 169 7.77 -2.12 3.26
CA CYS A 169 8.57 -1.27 2.36
C CYS A 169 8.09 -1.34 0.90
N GLY A 170 7.08 -2.15 0.59
CA GLY A 170 6.56 -2.26 -0.77
C GLY A 170 5.05 -2.39 -0.82
N ILE A 171 4.48 -1.95 -1.94
CA ILE A 171 3.06 -2.01 -2.25
C ILE A 171 2.87 -2.53 -3.67
N GLN A 172 1.83 -3.34 -3.84
CA GLN A 172 1.31 -3.76 -5.13
C GLN A 172 -0.21 -3.60 -5.11
N GLN A 173 -0.77 -3.04 -6.18
CA GLN A 173 -2.20 -2.76 -6.30
C GLN A 173 -2.77 -3.61 -7.42
N LYS A 174 -3.95 -4.19 -7.19
CA LYS A 174 -4.75 -4.84 -8.22
C LYS A 174 -5.81 -3.85 -8.67
N VAL A 175 -5.69 -3.43 -9.92
CA VAL A 175 -6.58 -2.42 -10.51
C VAL A 175 -7.17 -2.98 -11.79
N GLU A 176 -8.42 -2.65 -12.06
CA GLU A 176 -8.97 -2.90 -13.38
C GLU A 176 -8.43 -1.88 -14.37
N PRO A 177 -7.98 -2.29 -15.57
CA PRO A 177 -7.57 -1.34 -16.58
C PRO A 177 -8.79 -0.65 -17.18
N TYR A 178 -8.66 0.64 -17.50
CA TYR A 178 -9.59 1.43 -18.33
C TYR A 178 -10.01 0.63 -19.58
N GLN A 179 -11.30 0.32 -19.73
CA GLN A 179 -11.78 -0.54 -20.84
C GLN A 179 -12.52 0.20 -21.96
N SER A 180 -13.10 1.41 -21.77
CA SER A 180 -13.55 2.32 -22.86
C SER A 180 -14.26 3.59 -22.35
N ILE A 181 -14.60 4.52 -23.25
CA ILE A 181 -15.34 5.79 -23.02
C ILE A 181 -16.74 5.60 -22.37
N LEU A 182 -17.25 4.37 -22.28
CA LEU A 182 -18.60 4.06 -21.78
C LEU A 182 -18.63 3.09 -20.58
N GLY A 183 -17.49 2.63 -20.07
CA GLY A 183 -17.42 1.72 -18.92
C GLY A 183 -16.82 2.43 -17.71
N ASP A 184 -17.32 2.15 -16.50
CA ASP A 184 -16.73 2.68 -15.28
C ASP A 184 -15.30 2.15 -15.12
N ASP A 185 -14.40 3.06 -14.74
CA ASP A 185 -13.00 3.01 -15.11
C ASP A 185 -12.07 2.96 -13.89
N THR A 186 -11.29 1.90 -13.82
CA THR A 186 -10.04 1.79 -13.04
C THR A 186 -10.14 1.84 -11.51
N GLU A 187 -10.97 0.95 -10.97
CA GLU A 187 -11.15 0.78 -9.53
C GLU A 187 -10.08 -0.12 -8.88
N LEU A 188 -9.76 0.18 -7.61
CA LEU A 188 -8.88 -0.66 -6.82
C LEU A 188 -9.67 -1.85 -6.29
N ASN A 189 -9.25 -3.04 -6.71
CA ASN A 189 -9.87 -4.28 -6.29
C ASN A 189 -9.15 -4.90 -5.09
N ASN A 190 -7.81 -4.82 -5.04
CA ASN A 190 -7.05 -5.47 -3.97
C ASN A 190 -5.66 -4.84 -3.73
N LEU A 191 -5.08 -5.13 -2.56
CA LEU A 191 -3.77 -4.66 -2.12
C LEU A 191 -2.90 -5.82 -1.66
N LYS A 192 -1.60 -5.71 -1.95
CA LYS A 192 -0.53 -6.50 -1.32
C LYS A 192 0.54 -5.56 -0.80
N PHE A 193 1.10 -5.91 0.34
CA PHE A 193 2.23 -5.20 0.93
C PHE A 193 3.40 -6.15 1.15
N TYR A 194 4.61 -5.61 1.10
CA TYR A 194 5.83 -6.39 1.24
C TYR A 194 6.59 -5.90 2.46
N CYS A 195 6.82 -6.82 3.40
CA CYS A 195 7.65 -6.60 4.58
C CYS A 195 9.12 -6.77 4.19
N CYS A 196 9.95 -5.87 4.68
CA CYS A 196 11.36 -5.85 4.39
C CYS A 196 12.15 -5.67 5.69
N LYS A 197 13.35 -6.23 5.74
CA LYS A 197 14.36 -5.85 6.74
C LYS A 197 15.57 -5.26 6.04
N HIS A 198 16.27 -4.39 6.75
CA HIS A 198 17.58 -3.89 6.31
C HIS A 198 18.61 -5.02 6.39
N ILE A 199 19.53 -5.09 5.42
CA ILE A 199 20.69 -5.98 5.42
C ILE A 199 21.94 -5.13 5.64
#